data_AF-A0A7K3RVF4-F1
#
_entry.id   AF-A0A7K3RVF4-F1
#
_cell.length_a   1.000
_cell.length_b   1.000
_cell.length_c   1.000
_cell.angle_alpha   90.00
_cell.angle_beta   90.00
_cell.angle_gamma   90.00
#
_symmetry.space_group_name_H-M   'P 1'
#
loop_
_entity.id
_entity.type
_entity.pdbx_description
1 polymer ?
#
loop_
_entity_poly.entity_id
_entity_poly.type
_entity_poly.pdbx_seq_one_letter_code
_entity_poly.pdbx_strand_id
1 'polypeptide(L)'
;MKISYKLATGAVALMSAAALSGATAPAIAAPQTKAPRSAAPTATETTIELAASCPSKWKKAGGVPGKWSTAKDQCSIFGRPGYKAVYQWSATRGKPCIQVLGFDSKGRDKWHKAGCGKTGAIKVPWGNVAANKMIKIKGASLLEWR
;
A
#
# COMPACT_ATOMS: atom_id res chain seq x y z
N MET A 1 -5.83 -9.09 -41.05
CA MET A 1 -6.94 -8.20 -40.65
C MET A 1 -6.36 -6.95 -39.99
N LYS A 2 -6.89 -5.78 -40.36
CA LYS A 2 -6.35 -4.45 -40.11
C LYS A 2 -6.42 -4.04 -38.63
N ILE A 3 -5.39 -3.31 -38.20
CA ILE A 3 -5.22 -2.64 -36.90
C ILE A 3 -6.17 -1.45 -36.81
N SER A 4 -6.82 -1.25 -35.66
CA SER A 4 -7.47 0.02 -35.30
C SER A 4 -7.29 0.30 -33.81
N TYR A 5 -6.31 1.13 -33.47
CA TYR A 5 -6.20 1.78 -32.17
C TYR A 5 -7.05 3.06 -32.19
N LYS A 6 -7.99 3.22 -31.26
CA LYS A 6 -8.67 4.49 -31.02
C LYS A 6 -8.10 5.14 -29.77
N LEU A 7 -7.29 6.18 -29.98
CA LEU A 7 -6.95 7.18 -28.99
C LEU A 7 -8.17 8.09 -28.79
N ALA A 8 -8.60 8.28 -27.55
CA ALA A 8 -9.56 9.32 -27.19
C ALA A 8 -8.92 10.20 -26.11
N THR A 9 -8.35 11.28 -26.59
CA THR A 9 -7.91 12.47 -25.87
C THR A 9 -9.14 13.11 -25.22
N GLY A 10 -9.16 13.23 -23.89
CA GLY A 10 -10.24 13.88 -23.15
C GLY A 10 -9.68 14.74 -22.04
N ALA A 11 -9.72 16.04 -22.25
CA ALA A 11 -9.17 17.08 -21.38
C ALA A 11 -9.79 17.05 -19.97
N VAL A 12 -8.95 17.08 -18.93
CA VAL A 12 -9.39 17.38 -17.57
C VAL A 12 -9.15 18.87 -17.34
N ALA A 13 -10.26 19.61 -17.20
CA ALA A 13 -10.26 21.04 -16.96
C ALA A 13 -9.60 21.38 -15.61
N LEU A 14 -8.65 22.32 -15.65
CA LEU A 14 -8.14 23.06 -14.50
C LEU A 14 -9.25 23.97 -13.97
N MET A 15 -9.59 23.86 -12.69
CA MET A 15 -10.45 24.81 -11.99
C MET A 15 -9.69 25.41 -10.80
N SER A 16 -9.15 26.60 -11.09
CA SER A 16 -9.03 27.82 -10.30
C SER A 16 -8.65 27.78 -8.81
N ALA A 17 -7.52 28.43 -8.53
CA ALA A 17 -7.14 28.98 -7.24
C ALA A 17 -8.04 30.19 -6.87
N ALA A 18 -8.55 30.21 -5.64
CA ALA A 18 -9.15 31.41 -5.06
C ALA A 18 -8.04 32.25 -4.41
N ALA A 19 -7.73 33.38 -5.05
CA ALA A 19 -6.95 34.46 -4.47
C ALA A 19 -7.82 35.23 -3.47
N LEU A 20 -7.38 35.30 -2.21
CA LEU A 20 -7.87 36.28 -1.24
C LEU A 20 -6.83 37.38 -1.13
N SER A 21 -7.05 38.44 -1.90
CA SER A 21 -6.35 39.72 -1.77
C SER A 21 -7.17 40.64 -0.87
N GLY A 22 -6.50 41.32 0.07
CA GLY A 22 -7.01 42.58 0.59
C GLY A 22 -6.66 42.87 2.05
N ALA A 23 -5.54 43.55 2.27
CA ALA A 23 -5.48 44.77 3.10
C ALA A 23 -4.06 45.36 3.05
N THR A 24 -3.89 46.44 2.28
CA THR A 24 -2.72 47.33 2.31
C THR A 24 -2.89 48.39 3.38
N ALA A 25 -1.91 48.53 4.28
CA ALA A 25 -1.61 49.80 4.96
C ALA A 25 -0.08 49.91 5.16
N PRO A 26 0.55 51.07 4.92
CA PRO A 26 1.99 51.22 4.82
C PRO A 26 2.62 51.56 6.18
N ALA A 27 3.81 51.03 6.48
CA ALA A 27 4.64 51.54 7.57
C ALA A 27 6.13 51.27 7.29
N ILE A 28 6.76 52.28 6.69
CA ILE A 28 8.09 52.84 6.97
C ILE A 28 9.16 51.86 7.50
N ALA A 29 10.23 51.70 6.70
CA ALA A 29 11.46 51.02 7.07
C ALA A 29 12.19 51.77 8.21
N ALA A 30 12.42 51.07 9.32
CA ALA A 30 13.36 51.45 10.37
C ALA A 30 14.52 50.43 10.41
N PRO A 31 15.77 50.86 10.67
CA PRO A 31 16.94 50.00 10.57
C PRO A 31 16.94 48.93 11.66
N GLN A 32 17.15 47.68 11.25
CA GLN A 32 17.23 46.50 12.11
C GLN A 32 18.53 46.54 12.92
N THR A 33 18.46 46.99 14.17
CA THR A 33 19.51 46.75 15.15
C THR A 33 19.58 45.24 15.42
N LYS A 34 20.77 44.67 15.26
CA LYS A 34 21.11 43.25 15.38
C LYS A 34 20.56 42.65 16.70
N ALA A 35 19.46 41.91 16.62
CA ALA A 35 18.98 41.09 17.73
C ALA A 35 19.85 39.82 17.86
N PRO A 36 20.17 39.37 19.09
CA PRO A 36 21.00 38.20 19.31
C PRO A 36 20.35 36.95 18.69
N ARG A 37 21.19 36.10 18.11
CA ARG A 37 20.84 34.84 17.47
C ARG A 37 20.13 33.95 18.49
N SER A 38 18.80 33.97 18.47
CA SER A 38 17.98 33.01 19.22
C SER A 38 18.35 31.62 18.73
N ALA A 39 18.79 30.77 19.64
CA ALA A 39 19.16 29.40 19.34
C ALA A 39 17.97 28.72 18.65
N ALA A 40 18.23 28.14 17.47
CA ALA A 40 17.22 27.34 16.79
C ALA A 40 16.75 26.24 17.75
N PRO A 41 15.43 26.04 17.94
CA PRO A 41 14.97 24.89 18.69
C PRO A 41 15.49 23.64 17.98
N THR A 42 16.31 22.87 18.67
CA THR A 42 16.70 21.53 18.22
C THR A 42 15.41 20.77 17.97
N ALA A 43 15.11 20.54 16.69
CA ALA A 43 14.01 19.69 16.27
C ALA A 43 14.29 18.31 16.83
N THR A 44 13.72 18.05 18.01
CA THR A 44 13.69 16.72 18.57
C THR A 44 12.64 16.02 17.75
N GLU A 45 13.06 15.32 16.68
CA GLU A 45 12.20 14.44 15.90
C GLU A 45 11.63 13.40 16.87
N THR A 46 10.49 13.76 17.46
CA THR A 46 9.68 12.85 18.25
C THR A 46 9.08 11.92 17.23
N THR A 47 9.84 10.89 16.87
CA THR A 47 9.35 9.77 16.08
C THR A 47 8.27 9.14 16.95
N ILE A 48 7.02 9.51 16.69
CA ILE A 48 5.89 8.79 17.26
C ILE A 48 5.95 7.41 16.58
N GLU A 49 6.58 6.45 17.25
CA GLU A 49 6.38 5.04 16.95
C GLU A 49 4.91 4.74 17.22
N LEU A 50 4.07 4.97 16.19
CA LEU A 50 2.79 4.33 16.10
C LEU A 50 3.09 2.83 15.91
N ALA A 51 3.38 2.15 17.01
CA ALA A 51 3.35 0.71 17.07
C ALA A 51 1.89 0.26 16.99
N ALA A 52 1.27 0.44 15.82
CA ALA A 52 0.12 -0.32 15.43
C ALA A 52 0.60 -1.78 15.38
N SER A 53 0.47 -2.48 16.51
CA SER A 53 0.93 -3.85 16.65
C SER A 53 0.05 -4.73 15.80
N CYS A 54 0.51 -4.98 14.58
CA CYS A 54 -0.12 -5.93 13.69
C CYS A 54 0.23 -7.33 14.17
N PRO A 55 -0.75 -8.11 14.68
CA PRO A 55 -0.46 -9.43 15.19
C PRO A 55 0.07 -10.29 14.03
N SER A 56 1.31 -10.77 14.15
CA SER A 56 1.95 -11.71 13.24
C SER A 56 1.37 -13.14 13.37
N LYS A 57 0.08 -13.23 13.71
CA LYS A 57 -0.68 -14.46 13.86
C LYS A 57 -1.14 -14.98 12.51
N TRP A 58 -1.33 -16.30 12.45
CA TRP A 58 -1.97 -16.96 11.34
C TRP A 58 -3.45 -16.57 11.27
N LYS A 59 -3.92 -16.22 10.07
CA LYS A 59 -5.28 -15.79 9.79
C LYS A 59 -6.03 -16.92 9.11
N LYS A 60 -7.25 -17.21 9.57
CA LYS A 60 -8.12 -18.23 8.96
C LYS A 60 -8.70 -17.71 7.65
N ALA A 61 -8.81 -18.57 6.64
CA ALA A 61 -9.45 -18.28 5.37
C ALA A 61 -10.05 -19.55 4.76
N GLY A 62 -10.98 -19.38 3.83
CA GLY A 62 -11.64 -20.48 3.14
C GLY A 62 -11.85 -20.19 1.65
N GLY A 63 -11.81 -21.24 0.85
CA GLY A 63 -12.18 -21.22 -0.56
C GLY A 63 -13.51 -21.91 -0.78
N VAL A 64 -14.33 -21.35 -1.66
CA VAL A 64 -15.56 -22.03 -2.15
C VAL A 64 -15.25 -22.87 -3.39
N PRO A 65 -15.96 -23.99 -3.62
CA PRO A 65 -15.80 -24.78 -4.83
C PRO A 65 -16.16 -23.96 -6.08
N GLY A 66 -15.44 -24.20 -7.18
CA GLY A 66 -15.73 -23.63 -8.51
C GLY A 66 -15.35 -22.15 -8.72
N LYS A 67 -14.93 -21.40 -7.69
CA LYS A 67 -14.59 -19.97 -7.81
C LYS A 67 -13.32 -19.61 -7.03
N TRP A 68 -12.81 -18.41 -7.25
CA TRP A 68 -11.76 -17.80 -6.43
C TRP A 68 -12.40 -17.02 -5.29
N SER A 69 -12.02 -17.34 -4.05
CA SER A 69 -12.36 -16.57 -2.85
C SER A 69 -11.18 -15.68 -2.47
N THR A 70 -11.44 -14.43 -2.08
CA THR A 70 -10.39 -13.50 -1.67
C THR A 70 -10.39 -13.35 -0.15
N ALA A 71 -9.22 -13.46 0.48
CA ALA A 71 -9.02 -13.13 1.89
C ALA A 71 -8.04 -11.94 2.00
N LYS A 72 -8.38 -10.97 2.84
CA LYS A 72 -7.62 -9.75 3.07
C LYS A 72 -7.17 -9.68 4.52
N ASP A 73 -5.92 -9.31 4.73
CA ASP A 73 -5.39 -9.02 6.06
C ASP A 73 -5.99 -7.71 6.58
N GLN A 74 -6.27 -7.63 7.87
CA GLN A 74 -6.72 -6.37 8.50
C GLN A 74 -5.56 -5.40 8.70
N CYS A 75 -4.34 -5.92 8.67
CA CYS A 75 -3.12 -5.17 8.87
C CYS A 75 -2.46 -4.74 7.57
N SER A 76 -2.08 -3.47 7.51
CA SER A 76 -1.35 -2.90 6.38
C SER A 76 0.15 -3.01 6.62
N ILE A 77 0.88 -3.29 5.55
CA ILE A 77 2.33 -3.28 5.51
C ILE A 77 2.76 -2.02 4.77
N PHE A 78 3.58 -1.22 5.42
CA PHE A 78 4.32 -0.14 4.78
C PHE A 78 5.64 -0.69 4.24
N GLY A 79 5.74 -0.82 2.92
CA GLY A 79 6.96 -1.29 2.27
C GLY A 79 7.99 -0.19 2.06
N ARG A 80 9.14 -0.59 1.50
CA ARG A 80 10.23 0.30 1.05
C ARG A 80 10.74 -0.14 -0.32
N PRO A 81 11.47 0.70 -1.08
CA PRO A 81 12.04 0.28 -2.36
C PRO A 81 12.79 -1.06 -2.25
N GLY A 82 12.49 -2.01 -3.15
CA GLY A 82 13.04 -3.37 -3.12
C GLY A 82 12.44 -4.35 -2.11
N TYR A 83 11.51 -3.90 -1.25
CA TYR A 83 10.85 -4.77 -0.26
C TYR A 83 10.04 -5.89 -0.95
N LYS A 84 10.10 -7.08 -0.35
CA LYS A 84 9.34 -8.27 -0.79
C LYS A 84 8.48 -8.76 0.36
N ALA A 85 7.18 -8.91 0.10
CA ALA A 85 6.25 -9.49 1.07
C ALA A 85 6.36 -11.02 1.03
N VAL A 86 6.48 -11.62 2.22
CA VAL A 86 6.50 -13.08 2.40
C VAL A 86 5.08 -13.53 2.71
N TYR A 87 4.55 -14.48 1.95
CA TYR A 87 3.29 -15.17 2.24
C TYR A 87 3.55 -16.61 2.62
N GLN A 88 2.79 -17.11 3.58
CA GLN A 88 2.80 -18.52 3.97
C GLN A 88 1.36 -19.01 4.19
N TRP A 89 1.09 -20.27 3.87
CA TRP A 89 -0.21 -20.89 4.12
C TRP A 89 -0.09 -22.35 4.55
N SER A 90 -1.09 -22.81 5.30
CA SER A 90 -1.29 -24.21 5.70
C SER A 90 -2.78 -24.55 5.71
N ALA A 91 -3.19 -25.53 4.93
CA ALA A 91 -4.56 -25.96 4.76
C ALA A 91 -4.89 -27.08 5.73
N THR A 92 -5.87 -26.83 6.60
CA THR A 92 -6.46 -27.84 7.47
C THR A 92 -7.37 -28.78 6.66
N ARG A 93 -8.02 -28.27 5.60
CA ARG A 93 -8.92 -29.06 4.74
C ARG A 93 -8.72 -28.74 3.27
N GLY A 94 -8.74 -29.78 2.43
CA GLY A 94 -8.61 -29.65 0.98
C GLY A 94 -7.17 -29.42 0.51
N LYS A 95 -7.01 -29.14 -0.79
CA LYS A 95 -5.74 -28.76 -1.43
C LYS A 95 -5.98 -27.46 -2.23
N PRO A 96 -5.89 -26.28 -1.60
CA PRO A 96 -6.17 -25.02 -2.29
C PRO A 96 -5.12 -24.72 -3.35
N CYS A 97 -5.54 -24.03 -4.42
CA CYS A 97 -4.64 -23.25 -5.27
C CYS A 97 -4.65 -21.80 -4.82
N ILE A 98 -3.47 -21.21 -4.61
CA ILE A 98 -3.31 -19.87 -4.04
C ILE A 98 -2.71 -18.90 -5.06
N GLN A 99 -3.27 -17.69 -5.13
CA GLN A 99 -2.57 -16.52 -5.66
C GLN A 99 -2.40 -15.49 -4.54
N VAL A 100 -1.33 -14.72 -4.57
CA VAL A 100 -1.05 -13.69 -3.57
C VAL A 100 -0.88 -12.34 -4.24
N LEU A 101 -1.26 -11.27 -3.54
CA LEU A 101 -1.09 -9.91 -4.02
C LEU A 101 0.37 -9.46 -3.81
N GLY A 102 0.96 -8.91 -4.86
CA GLY A 102 2.17 -8.10 -4.81
C GLY A 102 1.96 -6.83 -5.64
N PHE A 103 3.02 -6.04 -5.76
CA PHE A 103 3.01 -4.79 -6.52
C PHE A 103 4.18 -4.75 -7.50
N ASP A 104 3.94 -4.21 -8.69
CA ASP A 104 5.01 -3.98 -9.67
C ASP A 104 5.89 -2.78 -9.30
N SER A 105 6.92 -2.48 -10.10
CA SER A 105 7.82 -1.34 -9.86
C SER A 105 7.13 0.03 -9.88
N LYS A 106 5.90 0.10 -10.40
CA LYS A 106 5.08 1.31 -10.43
C LYS A 106 4.04 1.33 -9.30
N GLY A 107 4.09 0.37 -8.37
CA GLY A 107 3.15 0.25 -7.26
C GLY A 107 1.77 -0.28 -7.66
N ARG A 108 1.61 -0.90 -8.83
CA ARG A 108 0.32 -1.43 -9.29
C ARG A 108 0.11 -2.87 -8.84
N ASP A 109 -1.11 -3.19 -8.44
CA ASP A 109 -1.53 -4.52 -8.02
C ASP A 109 -1.20 -5.60 -9.05
N LYS A 110 -0.57 -6.69 -8.60
CA LYS A 110 -0.28 -7.86 -9.40
C LYS A 110 -0.53 -9.14 -8.62
N TRP A 111 -1.33 -10.03 -9.19
CA TRP A 111 -1.58 -11.36 -8.61
C TRP A 111 -0.51 -12.35 -9.06
N HIS A 112 0.21 -12.93 -8.10
CA HIS A 112 1.25 -13.91 -8.33
C HIS A 112 0.73 -15.31 -8.01
N LYS A 113 0.98 -16.28 -8.90
CA LYS A 113 0.63 -17.69 -8.66
C LYS A 113 1.58 -18.26 -7.60
N ALA A 114 1.04 -18.70 -6.47
CA ALA A 114 1.81 -19.29 -5.38
C ALA A 114 1.85 -20.83 -5.46
N GLY A 115 0.98 -21.44 -6.26
CA GLY A 115 0.90 -22.88 -6.48
C GLY A 115 -0.32 -23.51 -5.82
N CYS A 116 -0.41 -24.84 -5.89
CA CYS A 116 -1.49 -25.62 -5.29
C CYS A 116 -0.89 -26.63 -4.30
N GLY A 117 -1.44 -26.72 -3.10
CA GLY A 117 -0.89 -27.61 -2.09
C GLY A 117 -1.47 -27.35 -0.70
N LYS A 118 -1.25 -28.31 0.21
CA LYS A 118 -1.66 -28.16 1.62
C LYS A 118 -0.84 -27.07 2.31
N THR A 119 0.43 -26.95 2.01
CA THR A 119 1.31 -25.93 2.58
C THR A 119 2.06 -25.20 1.48
N GLY A 120 2.53 -24.00 1.78
CA GLY A 120 3.46 -23.31 0.89
C GLY A 120 3.90 -21.95 1.40
N ALA A 121 4.90 -21.42 0.72
CA ALA A 121 5.46 -20.10 1.00
C ALA A 121 5.96 -19.46 -0.30
N ILE A 122 5.79 -18.14 -0.43
CA ILE A 122 6.30 -17.39 -1.57
C ILE A 122 6.70 -15.97 -1.15
N LYS A 123 7.73 -15.43 -1.81
CA LYS A 123 8.12 -14.03 -1.69
C LYS A 123 7.68 -13.30 -2.96
N VAL A 124 6.93 -12.21 -2.83
CA VAL A 124 6.49 -11.41 -3.97
C VAL A 124 6.97 -9.97 -3.86
N PRO A 125 7.25 -9.29 -4.99
CA PRO A 125 7.57 -7.88 -4.99
C PRO A 125 6.46 -7.06 -4.31
N TRP A 126 6.85 -6.10 -3.48
CA TRP A 126 5.92 -5.21 -2.80
C TRP A 126 6.31 -3.74 -2.95
N GLY A 127 7.60 -3.43 -2.83
CA GLY A 127 8.11 -2.08 -3.06
C GLY A 127 7.62 -1.04 -2.04
N ASN A 128 7.65 0.23 -2.43
CA ASN A 128 7.25 1.37 -1.59
C ASN A 128 5.73 1.58 -1.65
N VAL A 129 4.96 0.63 -1.11
CA VAL A 129 3.50 0.66 -1.09
C VAL A 129 2.99 0.36 0.32
N ALA A 130 1.99 1.14 0.75
CA ALA A 130 1.22 0.91 1.97
C ALA A 130 -0.07 0.17 1.62
N ALA A 131 -0.14 -1.14 1.90
CA ALA A 131 -1.32 -1.94 1.58
C ALA A 131 -1.49 -3.14 2.50
N ASN A 132 -2.68 -3.74 2.50
CA ASN A 132 -2.92 -5.00 3.19
C ASN A 132 -2.49 -6.17 2.32
N LYS A 133 -1.97 -7.22 2.96
CA LYS A 133 -1.75 -8.49 2.27
C LYS A 133 -3.08 -9.10 1.85
N MET A 134 -3.11 -9.75 0.70
CA MET A 134 -4.30 -10.43 0.19
C MET A 134 -3.93 -11.74 -0.48
N ILE A 135 -4.79 -12.75 -0.33
CA ILE A 135 -4.69 -14.02 -1.03
C ILE A 135 -5.99 -14.33 -1.75
N LYS A 136 -5.88 -14.99 -2.91
CA LYS A 136 -6.99 -15.65 -3.60
C LYS A 136 -6.83 -17.14 -3.45
N ILE A 137 -7.93 -17.81 -3.13
CA ILE A 137 -8.00 -19.24 -2.83
C ILE A 137 -8.98 -19.86 -3.81
N LYS A 138 -8.57 -20.89 -4.54
CA LYS A 138 -9.46 -21.69 -5.38
C LYS A 138 -9.65 -23.08 -4.78
N GLY A 139 -10.89 -23.53 -4.76
CA GLY A 139 -11.28 -24.88 -4.32
C GLY A 139 -11.81 -24.91 -2.90
N ALA A 140 -12.70 -25.88 -2.63
CA ALA A 140 -13.31 -26.10 -1.31
C ALA A 140 -12.23 -26.46 -0.28
N SER A 141 -11.81 -25.47 0.50
CA SER A 141 -10.66 -25.60 1.40
C SER A 141 -10.77 -24.67 2.60
N LEU A 142 -10.15 -25.08 3.70
CA LEU A 142 -9.95 -24.28 4.89
C LEU A 142 -8.46 -24.21 5.17
N LEU A 143 -7.94 -23.00 5.34
CA LEU A 143 -6.54 -22.77 5.57
C LEU A 143 -6.29 -21.64 6.57
N GLU A 144 -5.08 -21.65 7.07
CA GLU A 144 -4.44 -20.54 7.73
C GLU A 144 -3.42 -19.91 6.80
N TRP A 145 -3.26 -18.60 6.86
CA TRP A 145 -2.23 -17.88 6.11
C TRP A 145 -1.68 -16.71 6.90
N ARG A 146 -0.51 -16.21 6.54
CA ARG A 146 0.04 -14.99 7.14
C ARG A 146 0.80 -14.14 6.17
#